data_AF-X0UFS0-F1
#
_entry.id   AF-X0UFS0-F1
#
_cell.length_a   1.000
_cell.length_b   1.000
_cell.length_c   1.000
_cell.angle_alpha   90.00
_cell.angle_beta   90.00
_cell.angle_gamma   90.00
#
_symmetry.space_group_name_H-M   'P 1'
#
loop_
_entity.id
_entity.type
_entity.pdbx_description
1 polymer ?
#
loop_
_entity_poly.entity_id
_entity_poly.type
_entity_poly.pdbx_seq_one_letter_code
_entity_poly.pdbx_strand_id
1 'polypeptide(L)'
;VLCCREHLNDFEGETLVVCGDGPLIRAETLKALFERHEAEHSAVTLATAVLDDPTGYGRIVRDAGGNIQGIVEDSDCSSEQRGICEINPSYYLFNNKILFEAVEKVRPDNVKDEYYLTDALSFIIAAGHKVVAFTAVRPEEAIGVNSRAQLSVASKIMQRRIQRELMDNGVTIVDPDNTWIDIRAQIGQDTVIEPFTYIHGEVKIGQGCRVGPFAY
;
A
#
# COMPACT_ATOMS: atom_id res chain seq x y z
N VAL A 1 -8.97 8.55 -11.32
CA VAL A 1 -9.08 10.00 -11.01
C VAL A 1 -10.14 10.68 -11.87
N LEU A 2 -9.98 10.74 -13.20
CA LEU A 2 -10.96 11.41 -14.08
C LEU A 2 -12.39 10.82 -13.97
N CYS A 3 -12.51 9.52 -13.74
CA CYS A 3 -13.80 8.87 -13.45
C CYS A 3 -14.49 9.35 -12.17
N CYS A 4 -13.75 9.97 -11.24
CA CYS A 4 -14.27 10.51 -9.99
C CYS A 4 -14.47 12.04 -10.05
N ARG A 5 -14.34 12.65 -11.24
CA ARG A 5 -14.38 14.11 -11.42
C ARG A 5 -15.62 14.75 -10.82
N GLU A 6 -16.80 14.17 -11.03
CA GLU A 6 -18.07 14.70 -10.51
C GLU A 6 -18.11 14.79 -8.97
N HIS A 7 -17.29 14.01 -8.28
CA HIS A 7 -17.24 14.00 -6.81
C HIS A 7 -16.07 14.80 -6.23
N LEU A 8 -15.00 15.00 -7.01
CA LEU A 8 -13.74 15.54 -6.49
C LEU A 8 -13.31 16.85 -7.14
N ASN A 9 -13.74 17.20 -8.35
CA ASN A 9 -13.18 18.34 -9.09
C ASN A 9 -13.29 19.69 -8.34
N ASP A 10 -14.42 19.90 -7.66
CA ASP A 10 -14.70 21.15 -6.96
C ASP A 10 -14.30 21.10 -5.48
N PHE A 11 -13.72 19.98 -5.04
CA PHE A 11 -13.26 19.81 -3.66
C PHE A 11 -12.01 20.65 -3.39
N GLU A 12 -12.02 21.41 -2.29
CA GLU A 12 -10.87 22.13 -1.80
C GLU A 12 -10.21 21.35 -0.66
N GLY A 13 -9.06 20.75 -0.94
CA GLY A 13 -8.30 19.94 0.02
C GLY A 13 -7.37 18.95 -0.67
N GLU A 14 -6.99 17.90 0.02
CA GLU A 14 -6.15 16.84 -0.52
C GLU A 14 -6.97 15.66 -1.07
N THR A 15 -6.43 14.99 -2.09
CA THR A 15 -6.91 13.70 -2.59
C THR A 15 -5.87 12.63 -2.31
N LEU A 16 -6.24 11.65 -1.49
CA LEU A 16 -5.47 10.42 -1.29
C LEU A 16 -5.80 9.44 -2.41
N VAL A 17 -4.77 8.96 -3.11
CA VAL A 17 -4.87 7.89 -4.10
C VAL A 17 -4.08 6.70 -3.61
N VAL A 18 -4.75 5.55 -3.52
CA VAL A 18 -4.18 4.24 -3.17
C VAL A 18 -4.67 3.18 -4.15
N CYS A 19 -3.91 2.10 -4.31
CA CYS A 19 -4.32 0.97 -5.12
C CYS A 19 -5.31 0.07 -4.36
N GLY A 20 -6.33 -0.45 -5.05
CA GLY A 20 -7.35 -1.33 -4.45
C GLY A 20 -6.92 -2.78 -4.29
N ASP A 21 -5.80 -3.16 -4.89
CA ASP A 21 -5.22 -4.51 -4.91
C ASP A 21 -4.06 -4.69 -3.91
N GLY A 22 -3.79 -3.68 -3.07
CA GLY A 22 -2.81 -3.73 -1.98
C GLY A 22 -3.48 -3.97 -0.62
N PRO A 23 -3.79 -5.22 -0.23
CA PRO A 23 -4.59 -5.51 0.98
C PRO A 23 -3.84 -5.30 2.30
N LEU A 24 -2.54 -5.01 2.25
CA LEU A 24 -1.66 -4.95 3.42
C LEU A 24 -1.33 -3.52 3.86
N ILE A 25 -1.94 -2.50 3.24
CA ILE A 25 -1.82 -1.08 3.61
C ILE A 25 -2.06 -0.91 5.11
N ARG A 26 -1.24 -0.08 5.76
CA ARG A 26 -1.39 0.26 7.17
C ARG A 26 -1.76 1.72 7.40
N ALA A 27 -2.52 1.95 8.47
CA ALA A 27 -2.93 3.29 8.89
C ALA A 27 -1.72 4.17 9.23
N GLU A 28 -0.67 3.60 9.83
CA GLU A 28 0.54 4.35 10.19
C GLU A 28 1.26 4.90 8.95
N THR A 29 1.32 4.12 7.87
CA THR A 29 1.92 4.53 6.59
C THR A 29 1.16 5.68 5.96
N LEU A 30 -0.19 5.61 5.96
CA LEU A 30 -1.02 6.70 5.47
C LEU A 30 -0.87 7.95 6.34
N LYS A 31 -0.84 7.80 7.67
CA LYS A 31 -0.64 8.93 8.59
C LYS A 31 0.69 9.64 8.33
N ALA A 32 1.78 8.88 8.16
CA ALA A 32 3.09 9.45 7.83
C ALA A 32 3.08 10.19 6.49
N LEU A 33 2.32 9.71 5.51
CA LEU A 33 2.12 10.38 4.22
C LEU A 33 1.43 11.75 4.38
N PHE A 34 0.37 11.83 5.17
CA PHE A 34 -0.32 13.09 5.50
C PHE A 34 0.61 14.06 6.25
N GLU A 35 1.26 13.60 7.33
CA GLU A 35 2.17 14.41 8.14
C GLU A 35 3.30 15.00 7.30
N ARG A 36 3.87 14.20 6.38
CA ARG A 36 4.92 14.66 5.48
C ARG A 36 4.40 15.70 4.48
N HIS A 37 3.22 15.48 3.91
CA HIS A 37 2.63 16.39 2.93
C HIS A 37 2.36 17.78 3.52
N GLU A 38 1.80 17.82 4.72
CA GLU A 38 1.52 19.05 5.45
C GLU A 38 2.82 19.78 5.81
N ALA A 39 3.78 19.07 6.41
CA ALA A 39 5.05 19.66 6.85
C ALA A 39 5.87 20.26 5.70
N GLU A 40 5.78 19.66 4.51
CA GLU A 40 6.54 20.10 3.35
C GLU A 40 5.79 21.14 2.49
N HIS A 41 4.48 21.37 2.75
CA HIS A 41 3.60 22.16 1.89
C HIS A 41 3.71 21.77 0.41
N SER A 42 3.82 20.48 0.15
CA SER A 42 4.01 19.92 -1.19
C SER A 42 2.70 19.90 -1.96
N ALA A 43 2.76 20.05 -3.29
CA ALA A 43 1.61 19.80 -4.14
C ALA A 43 1.30 18.30 -4.23
N VAL A 44 2.33 17.45 -4.14
CA VAL A 44 2.19 16.00 -4.14
C VAL A 44 3.20 15.38 -3.19
N THR A 45 2.74 14.43 -2.39
CA THR A 45 3.61 13.54 -1.62
C THR A 45 3.38 12.10 -2.00
N LEU A 46 4.45 11.33 -2.09
CA LEU A 46 4.44 9.92 -2.38
C LEU A 46 5.14 9.15 -1.28
N ALA A 47 4.53 8.05 -0.84
CA ALA A 47 5.20 7.08 0.02
C ALA A 47 5.77 5.96 -0.87
N THR A 48 7.09 5.79 -0.85
CA THR A 48 7.83 4.80 -1.65
C THR A 48 8.23 3.60 -0.80
N ALA A 49 8.60 2.50 -1.47
CA ALA A 49 9.18 1.31 -0.85
C ALA A 49 10.52 0.98 -1.50
N VAL A 50 11.37 0.24 -0.80
CA VAL A 50 12.59 -0.36 -1.39
C VAL A 50 12.43 -1.88 -1.37
N LEU A 51 12.54 -2.52 -2.53
CA LEU A 51 12.42 -3.96 -2.69
C LEU A 51 13.70 -4.56 -3.28
N ASP A 52 14.05 -5.77 -2.84
CA ASP A 52 15.17 -6.53 -3.42
C ASP A 52 14.86 -6.93 -4.88
N ASP A 53 13.60 -7.32 -5.14
CA ASP A 53 13.07 -7.56 -6.49
C ASP A 53 11.99 -6.53 -6.82
N PRO A 54 12.31 -5.50 -7.62
CA PRO A 54 11.37 -4.44 -7.98
C PRO A 54 10.53 -4.77 -9.23
N THR A 55 10.61 -5.99 -9.76
CA THR A 55 9.90 -6.40 -11.00
C THR A 55 8.40 -6.10 -10.94
N GLY A 56 7.87 -5.50 -12.01
CA GLY A 56 6.45 -5.15 -12.14
C GLY A 56 6.03 -3.82 -11.49
N TYR A 57 6.92 -3.10 -10.82
CA TYR A 57 6.60 -1.80 -10.19
C TYR A 57 7.22 -0.61 -10.92
N GLY A 58 6.61 0.57 -10.88
CA GLY A 58 7.26 1.80 -11.35
C GLY A 58 8.49 2.14 -10.50
N ARG A 59 9.57 2.60 -11.14
CA ARG A 59 10.84 3.00 -10.49
C ARG A 59 10.85 4.48 -10.15
N ILE A 60 11.29 4.82 -8.95
CA ILE A 60 11.45 6.21 -8.52
C ILE A 60 12.78 6.74 -9.06
N VAL A 61 12.72 7.72 -9.95
CA VAL A 61 13.91 8.36 -10.51
C VAL A 61 14.24 9.61 -9.72
N ARG A 62 15.47 9.74 -9.27
CA ARG A 62 15.97 10.88 -8.49
C ARG A 62 17.16 11.54 -9.18
N ASP A 63 17.34 12.84 -8.94
CA ASP A 63 18.57 13.55 -9.30
C ASP A 63 19.70 13.30 -8.27
N ALA A 64 20.87 13.88 -8.52
CA ALA A 64 22.03 13.77 -7.62
C ALA A 64 21.81 14.42 -6.25
N GLY A 65 20.83 15.33 -6.12
CA GLY A 65 20.42 15.93 -4.85
C GLY A 65 19.38 15.12 -4.09
N GLY A 66 18.91 14.00 -4.66
CA GLY A 66 17.87 13.15 -4.09
C GLY A 66 16.44 13.63 -4.37
N ASN A 67 16.25 14.67 -5.18
CA ASN A 67 14.91 15.13 -5.55
C ASN A 67 14.31 14.19 -6.59
N ILE A 68 13.03 13.86 -6.43
CA ILE A 68 12.30 13.06 -7.42
C ILE A 68 12.19 13.82 -8.74
N GLN A 69 12.55 13.15 -9.83
CA GLN A 69 12.45 13.65 -11.20
C GLN A 69 11.21 13.08 -11.92
N GLY A 70 10.75 11.92 -11.47
CA GLY A 70 9.57 11.26 -12.03
C GLY A 70 9.52 9.79 -11.62
N ILE A 71 8.59 9.07 -12.25
CA ILE A 71 8.42 7.64 -12.11
C ILE A 71 8.44 7.03 -13.49
N VAL A 72 9.15 5.91 -13.66
CA VAL A 72 9.20 5.17 -14.91
C VAL A 72 8.60 3.80 -14.69
N GLU A 73 7.55 3.45 -15.42
CA GLU A 73 6.90 2.15 -15.30
C GLU A 73 7.84 1.01 -15.70
N ASP A 74 7.64 -0.19 -15.13
CA ASP A 74 8.53 -1.34 -15.34
C ASP A 74 8.66 -1.74 -16.83
N SER A 75 7.56 -1.59 -17.59
CA SER A 75 7.53 -1.82 -19.05
C SER A 75 8.39 -0.85 -19.84
N ASP A 76 8.56 0.36 -19.33
CA ASP A 76 9.21 1.49 -19.99
C ASP A 76 10.64 1.72 -19.47
N CYS A 77 11.06 0.96 -18.45
CA CYS A 77 12.39 1.06 -17.85
C CYS A 77 13.52 0.67 -18.81
N SER A 78 14.52 1.55 -18.92
CA SER A 78 15.81 1.24 -19.52
C SER A 78 16.56 0.17 -18.71
N SER A 79 17.61 -0.44 -19.31
CA SER A 79 18.45 -1.42 -18.61
C SER A 79 19.08 -0.88 -17.32
N GLU A 80 19.42 0.41 -17.29
CA GLU A 80 19.97 1.08 -16.12
C GLU A 80 18.88 1.31 -15.06
N GLN A 81 17.70 1.80 -15.47
CA GLN A 81 16.58 2.07 -14.57
C GLN A 81 16.04 0.80 -13.90
N ARG A 82 16.12 -0.36 -14.56
CA ARG A 82 15.74 -1.66 -13.98
C ARG A 82 16.50 -2.02 -12.70
N GLY A 83 17.71 -1.46 -12.53
CA GLY A 83 18.52 -1.63 -11.32
C GLY A 83 18.08 -0.77 -10.13
N ILE A 84 17.12 0.14 -10.32
CA ILE A 84 16.57 0.95 -9.23
C ILE A 84 15.68 0.05 -8.35
N CYS A 85 16.00 -0.04 -7.07
CA CYS A 85 15.23 -0.83 -6.08
C CYS A 85 14.16 0.00 -5.36
N GLU A 86 14.19 1.34 -5.47
CA GLU A 86 13.12 2.19 -4.94
C GLU A 86 11.93 2.20 -5.92
N ILE A 87 10.78 1.75 -5.42
CA ILE A 87 9.58 1.53 -6.22
C ILE A 87 8.42 2.41 -5.78
N ASN A 88 7.47 2.52 -6.69
CA ASN A 88 6.20 3.19 -6.53
C ASN A 88 5.08 2.19 -6.18
N PRO A 89 4.62 2.11 -4.92
CA PRO A 89 3.51 1.27 -4.50
C PRO A 89 2.14 1.93 -4.73
N SER A 90 2.10 3.07 -5.42
CA SER A 90 0.89 3.85 -5.70
C SER A 90 0.19 4.47 -4.48
N TYR A 91 0.96 5.01 -3.53
CA TYR A 91 0.43 5.80 -2.41
C TYR A 91 0.76 7.27 -2.61
N TYR A 92 -0.25 8.07 -2.91
CA TYR A 92 -0.09 9.48 -3.23
C TYR A 92 -1.06 10.32 -2.45
N LEU A 93 -0.60 11.49 -2.02
CA LEU A 93 -1.45 12.55 -1.51
C LEU A 93 -1.22 13.79 -2.37
N PHE A 94 -2.26 14.22 -3.07
CA PHE A 94 -2.21 15.35 -3.97
C PHE A 94 -3.01 16.53 -3.41
N ASN A 95 -2.57 17.75 -3.66
CA ASN A 95 -3.49 18.88 -3.74
C ASN A 95 -4.51 18.62 -4.86
N ASN A 96 -5.81 18.67 -4.53
CA ASN A 96 -6.86 18.24 -5.45
C ASN A 96 -6.91 19.07 -6.75
N LYS A 97 -6.80 20.40 -6.67
CA LYS A 97 -6.86 21.27 -7.85
C LYS A 97 -5.68 21.00 -8.79
N ILE A 98 -4.48 20.91 -8.23
CA ILE A 98 -3.26 20.61 -8.99
C ILE A 98 -3.32 19.21 -9.64
N LEU A 99 -3.88 18.22 -8.93
CA LEU A 99 -4.12 16.89 -9.49
C LEU A 99 -4.97 16.97 -10.75
N PHE A 100 -6.11 17.66 -10.71
CA PHE A 100 -7.02 17.77 -11.86
C PHE A 100 -6.38 18.52 -13.04
N GLU A 101 -5.65 19.60 -12.78
CA GLU A 101 -4.90 20.34 -13.81
C GLU A 101 -3.82 19.48 -14.50
N ALA A 102 -3.19 18.58 -13.75
CA ALA A 102 -2.14 17.70 -14.26
C ALA A 102 -2.70 16.51 -15.05
N VAL A 103 -3.73 15.82 -14.53
CA VAL A 103 -4.30 14.62 -15.19
C VAL A 103 -5.00 14.96 -16.52
N GLU A 104 -5.45 16.20 -16.72
CA GLU A 104 -5.96 16.66 -18.02
C GLU A 104 -4.90 16.74 -19.12
N LYS A 105 -3.63 16.85 -18.74
CA LYS A 105 -2.49 16.92 -19.67
C LYS A 105 -1.91 15.54 -20.00
N VAL A 106 -2.24 14.52 -19.22
CA VAL A 106 -1.79 13.14 -19.47
C VAL A 106 -2.32 12.64 -20.81
N ARG A 107 -1.46 11.98 -21.57
CA ARG A 107 -1.74 11.39 -22.87
C ARG A 107 -1.30 9.92 -22.86
N PRO A 108 -1.95 9.04 -23.64
CA PRO A 108 -1.61 7.62 -23.71
C PRO A 108 -0.41 7.37 -24.62
N ASP A 109 0.69 8.10 -24.41
CA ASP A 109 1.88 8.07 -25.27
C ASP A 109 2.97 7.17 -24.67
N ASN A 110 2.60 5.94 -24.26
CA ASN A 110 3.50 4.95 -23.64
C ASN A 110 3.35 3.57 -24.30
N VAL A 111 4.19 2.61 -23.89
CA VAL A 111 4.23 1.25 -24.48
C VAL A 111 2.89 0.50 -24.39
N LYS A 112 1.98 0.88 -23.48
CA LYS A 112 0.67 0.24 -23.33
C LYS A 112 -0.50 1.06 -23.90
N ASP A 113 -0.26 2.24 -24.45
CA ASP A 113 -1.30 3.18 -24.89
C ASP A 113 -2.33 3.52 -23.76
N GLU A 114 -1.85 3.69 -22.53
CA GLU A 114 -2.68 3.93 -21.33
C GLU A 114 -2.46 5.31 -20.69
N TYR A 115 -3.44 5.84 -19.95
CA TYR A 115 -3.27 7.09 -19.21
C TYR A 115 -2.63 6.82 -17.83
N TYR A 116 -1.33 7.01 -17.69
CA TYR A 116 -0.65 6.80 -16.42
C TYR A 116 -0.78 7.98 -15.48
N LEU A 117 -1.25 7.72 -14.25
CA LEU A 117 -1.26 8.73 -13.19
C LEU A 117 0.16 9.18 -12.83
N THR A 118 1.15 8.30 -12.99
CA THR A 118 2.56 8.60 -12.74
C THR A 118 3.09 9.71 -13.65
N ASP A 119 2.58 9.81 -14.88
CA ASP A 119 2.94 10.90 -15.81
C ASP A 119 2.45 12.27 -15.34
N ALA A 120 1.39 12.33 -14.52
CA ALA A 120 0.92 13.58 -13.93
C ALA A 120 2.01 14.27 -13.10
N LEU A 121 2.91 13.51 -12.47
CA LEU A 121 4.01 14.05 -11.66
C LEU A 121 4.95 14.91 -12.50
N SER A 122 5.29 14.47 -13.71
CA SER A 122 6.18 15.21 -14.61
C SER A 122 5.59 16.59 -14.95
N PHE A 123 4.28 16.67 -15.18
CA PHE A 123 3.60 17.95 -15.42
C PHE A 123 3.58 18.85 -14.18
N ILE A 124 3.41 18.28 -13.00
CA ILE A 124 3.41 19.02 -11.72
C ILE A 124 4.81 19.58 -11.44
N ILE A 125 5.86 18.77 -11.64
CA ILE A 125 7.26 19.20 -11.50
C ILE A 125 7.58 20.31 -12.52
N ALA A 126 7.21 20.13 -13.78
CA ALA A 126 7.44 21.11 -14.85
C ALA A 126 6.70 22.44 -14.61
N ALA A 127 5.56 22.41 -13.93
CA ALA A 127 4.84 23.61 -13.50
C ALA A 127 5.48 24.31 -12.27
N GLY A 128 6.58 23.79 -11.73
CA GLY A 128 7.31 24.37 -10.60
C GLY A 128 6.72 24.04 -9.24
N HIS A 129 5.78 23.10 -9.16
CA HIS A 129 5.21 22.67 -7.89
C HIS A 129 6.13 21.70 -7.16
N LYS A 130 6.11 21.76 -5.83
CA LYS A 130 6.91 20.89 -4.97
C LYS A 130 6.33 19.48 -4.94
N VAL A 131 7.15 18.50 -5.33
CA VAL A 131 6.84 17.07 -5.24
C VAL A 131 7.81 16.41 -4.26
N VAL A 132 7.28 15.64 -3.31
CA VAL A 132 8.06 14.96 -2.28
C VAL A 132 7.83 13.46 -2.39
N ALA A 133 8.90 12.68 -2.44
CA ALA A 133 8.84 11.23 -2.36
C ALA A 133 9.77 10.75 -1.25
N PHE A 134 9.25 9.94 -0.34
CA PHE A 134 10.01 9.44 0.80
C PHE A 134 9.68 7.97 1.08
N THR A 135 10.71 7.24 1.52
CA THR A 135 10.57 5.81 1.84
C THR A 135 9.88 5.66 3.19
N ALA A 136 8.65 5.17 3.15
CA ALA A 136 7.83 4.95 4.34
C ALA A 136 7.10 3.61 4.31
N VAL A 137 6.93 3.04 3.12
CA VAL A 137 6.18 1.81 2.91
C VAL A 137 7.10 0.64 3.19
N ARG A 138 6.68 -0.22 4.12
CA ARG A 138 7.40 -1.48 4.38
C ARG A 138 7.28 -2.39 3.16
N PRO A 139 8.28 -3.23 2.85
CA PRO A 139 8.22 -4.15 1.71
C PRO A 139 6.96 -5.02 1.68
N GLU A 140 6.50 -5.49 2.85
CA GLU A 140 5.28 -6.28 2.99
C GLU A 140 3.99 -5.52 2.65
N GLU A 141 3.96 -4.19 2.81
CA GLU A 141 2.78 -3.36 2.49
C GLU A 141 2.71 -3.05 0.99
N ALA A 142 3.86 -3.01 0.31
CA ALA A 142 3.95 -2.75 -1.12
C ALA A 142 3.48 -3.92 -2.00
N ILE A 143 3.17 -5.08 -1.42
CA ILE A 143 2.72 -6.26 -2.17
C ILE A 143 1.34 -6.00 -2.78
N GLY A 144 1.30 -5.90 -4.11
CA GLY A 144 0.07 -5.91 -4.89
C GLY A 144 -0.37 -7.33 -5.23
N VAL A 145 -1.68 -7.54 -5.37
CA VAL A 145 -2.28 -8.85 -5.65
C VAL A 145 -2.84 -8.89 -7.08
N ASN A 146 -2.01 -9.38 -8.01
CA ASN A 146 -2.37 -9.55 -9.42
C ASN A 146 -2.60 -11.03 -9.81
N SER A 147 -2.33 -11.96 -8.89
CA SER A 147 -2.49 -13.40 -9.10
C SER A 147 -2.95 -14.11 -7.83
N ARG A 148 -3.53 -15.30 -7.98
CA ARG A 148 -3.93 -16.14 -6.84
C ARG A 148 -2.74 -16.57 -5.97
N ALA A 149 -1.56 -16.70 -6.57
CA ALA A 149 -0.33 -16.98 -5.83
C ALA A 149 0.04 -15.81 -4.91
N GLN A 150 0.02 -14.58 -5.43
CA GLN A 150 0.25 -13.37 -4.63
C GLN A 150 -0.82 -13.20 -3.54
N LEU A 151 -2.09 -13.51 -3.83
CA LEU A 151 -3.17 -13.48 -2.83
C LEU A 151 -2.88 -14.41 -1.65
N SER A 152 -2.37 -15.62 -1.93
CA SER A 152 -2.00 -16.58 -0.89
C SER A 152 -0.87 -16.06 0.01
N VAL A 153 0.16 -15.44 -0.59
CA VAL A 153 1.26 -14.80 0.13
C VAL A 153 0.74 -13.65 1.01
N ALA A 154 -0.04 -12.73 0.46
CA ALA A 154 -0.60 -11.61 1.19
C ALA A 154 -1.49 -12.08 2.35
N SER A 155 -2.30 -13.13 2.13
CA SER A 155 -3.15 -13.72 3.17
C SER A 155 -2.34 -14.29 4.32
N LYS A 156 -1.22 -14.95 4.05
CA LYS A 156 -0.33 -15.47 5.10
C LYS A 156 0.35 -14.35 5.90
N ILE A 157 0.75 -13.27 5.25
CA ILE A 157 1.27 -12.08 5.96
C ILE A 157 0.20 -11.49 6.88
N MET A 158 -1.04 -11.33 6.38
CA MET A 158 -2.14 -10.81 7.19
C MET A 158 -2.48 -11.74 8.36
N GLN A 159 -2.53 -13.05 8.15
CA GLN A 159 -2.74 -14.02 9.24
C GLN A 159 -1.69 -13.90 10.34
N ARG A 160 -0.40 -13.80 9.98
CA ARG A 160 0.67 -13.59 10.96
C ARG A 160 0.50 -12.30 11.76
N ARG A 161 0.00 -11.23 11.12
CA ARG A 161 -0.31 -9.96 11.81
C ARG A 161 -1.43 -10.14 12.83
N ILE A 162 -2.55 -10.73 12.43
CA ILE A 162 -3.72 -11.01 13.29
C ILE A 162 -3.32 -11.90 14.46
N GLN A 163 -2.63 -13.00 14.18
CA GLN A 163 -2.22 -13.97 15.20
C GLN A 163 -1.22 -13.35 16.18
N ARG A 164 -0.27 -12.55 15.71
CA ARG A 164 0.66 -11.84 16.59
C ARG A 164 -0.06 -10.90 17.53
N GLU A 165 -1.02 -10.11 17.04
CA GLU A 165 -1.81 -9.21 17.88
C GLU A 165 -2.59 -9.98 18.97
N LEU A 166 -3.19 -11.13 18.62
CA LEU A 166 -3.87 -11.98 19.60
C LEU A 166 -2.90 -12.58 20.64
N MET A 167 -1.72 -13.02 20.20
CA MET A 167 -0.68 -13.55 21.09
C MET A 167 -0.12 -12.48 22.02
N ASP A 168 0.11 -11.27 21.51
CA ASP A 168 0.53 -10.10 22.29
C ASP A 168 -0.53 -9.73 23.35
N ASN A 169 -1.81 -10.01 23.07
CA ASN A 169 -2.94 -9.84 23.99
C ASN A 169 -3.21 -11.08 24.89
N GLY A 170 -2.30 -12.05 24.91
CA GLY A 170 -2.31 -13.17 25.86
C GLY A 170 -3.11 -14.41 25.41
N VAL A 171 -3.38 -14.56 24.12
CA VAL A 171 -3.92 -15.81 23.55
C VAL A 171 -2.77 -16.75 23.17
N THR A 172 -2.87 -18.03 23.52
CA THR A 172 -1.93 -19.04 23.03
C THR A 172 -2.42 -19.59 21.70
N ILE A 173 -1.62 -19.44 20.64
CA ILE A 173 -1.85 -20.12 19.35
C ILE A 173 -0.75 -21.15 19.20
N VAL A 174 -1.10 -22.44 19.32
CA VAL A 174 -0.13 -23.53 19.41
C VAL A 174 0.65 -23.70 18.10
N ASP A 175 -0.03 -23.57 16.97
CA ASP A 175 0.55 -23.67 15.63
C ASP A 175 -0.03 -22.59 14.71
N PRO A 176 0.63 -21.42 14.63
CA PRO A 176 0.15 -20.30 13.80
C PRO A 176 0.10 -20.62 12.30
N ASP A 177 1.01 -21.45 11.78
CA ASP A 177 1.05 -21.76 10.35
C ASP A 177 -0.12 -22.66 9.91
N ASN A 178 -0.68 -23.44 10.85
CA ASN A 178 -1.84 -24.32 10.63
C ASN A 178 -3.14 -23.83 11.29
N THR A 179 -3.21 -22.57 11.72
CA THR A 179 -4.41 -21.96 12.31
C THR A 179 -4.83 -20.76 11.46
N TRP A 180 -6.14 -20.55 11.30
CA TRP A 180 -6.67 -19.37 10.59
C TRP A 180 -7.66 -18.63 11.47
N ILE A 181 -7.54 -17.32 11.53
CA ILE A 181 -8.40 -16.48 12.37
C ILE A 181 -8.83 -15.27 11.54
N ASP A 182 -10.14 -15.07 11.43
CA ASP A 182 -10.72 -13.85 10.86
C ASP A 182 -10.38 -12.64 11.75
N ILE A 183 -10.00 -11.51 11.15
CA ILE A 183 -9.62 -10.31 11.89
C ILE A 183 -10.76 -9.73 12.75
N ARG A 184 -12.00 -10.12 12.45
CA ARG A 184 -13.18 -9.69 13.20
C ARG A 184 -13.44 -10.53 14.45
N ALA A 185 -12.73 -11.65 14.61
CA ALA A 185 -12.88 -12.50 15.78
C ALA A 185 -12.32 -11.82 17.04
N GLN A 186 -12.98 -12.05 18.18
CA GLN A 186 -12.54 -11.59 19.49
C GLN A 186 -12.25 -12.80 20.36
N ILE A 187 -11.03 -12.90 20.89
CA ILE A 187 -10.59 -14.03 21.70
C ILE A 187 -10.02 -13.50 23.01
N GLY A 188 -10.59 -13.94 24.13
CA GLY A 188 -10.16 -13.53 25.46
C GLY A 188 -8.82 -14.13 25.87
N GLN A 189 -8.09 -13.40 26.72
CA GLN A 189 -6.83 -13.78 27.35
C GLN A 189 -6.85 -15.20 27.94
N ASP A 190 -5.68 -15.84 27.96
CA ASP A 190 -5.41 -17.19 28.47
C ASP A 190 -6.17 -18.31 27.73
N THR A 191 -6.81 -17.97 26.60
CA THR A 191 -7.39 -18.96 25.69
C THR A 191 -6.30 -19.66 24.89
N VAL A 192 -6.44 -20.97 24.70
CA VAL A 192 -5.58 -21.80 23.86
C VAL A 192 -6.30 -22.20 22.58
N ILE A 193 -5.72 -21.85 21.44
CA ILE A 193 -6.15 -22.28 20.11
C ILE A 193 -5.20 -23.38 19.64
N GLU A 194 -5.74 -24.59 19.54
CA GLU A 194 -5.03 -25.79 19.11
C GLU A 194 -4.89 -25.82 17.56
N PRO A 195 -3.94 -26.60 17.00
CA PRO A 195 -3.68 -26.64 15.56
C PRO A 195 -4.88 -27.04 14.70
N PHE A 196 -4.85 -26.65 13.41
CA PHE A 196 -5.91 -26.95 12.43
C PHE A 196 -7.28 -26.34 12.78
N THR A 197 -7.27 -25.23 13.50
CA THR A 197 -8.49 -24.47 13.86
C THR A 197 -8.70 -23.33 12.88
N TYR A 198 -9.94 -23.16 12.41
CA TYR A 198 -10.35 -22.09 11.51
C TYR A 198 -11.48 -21.26 12.14
N ILE A 199 -11.17 -20.08 12.65
CA ILE A 199 -12.17 -19.20 13.27
C ILE A 199 -12.66 -18.20 12.21
N HIS A 200 -13.89 -18.39 11.73
CA HIS A 200 -14.46 -17.59 10.65
C HIS A 200 -15.50 -16.57 11.10
N GLY A 201 -15.41 -15.34 10.61
CA GLY A 201 -16.41 -14.31 10.85
C GLY A 201 -16.28 -13.64 12.22
N GLU A 202 -17.38 -13.04 12.67
CA GLU A 202 -17.48 -12.28 13.93
C GLU A 202 -17.75 -13.21 15.12
N VAL A 203 -16.78 -14.08 15.42
CA VAL A 203 -16.86 -15.02 16.55
C VAL A 203 -16.33 -14.36 17.82
N LYS A 204 -16.94 -14.66 18.96
CA LYS A 204 -16.47 -14.25 20.29
C LYS A 204 -16.16 -15.48 21.14
N ILE A 205 -14.91 -15.58 21.56
CA ILE A 205 -14.40 -16.64 22.45
C ILE A 205 -13.99 -15.96 23.76
N GLY A 206 -14.45 -16.52 24.89
CA GLY A 206 -14.17 -15.97 26.22
C GLY A 206 -12.70 -16.11 26.64
N GLN A 207 -12.42 -15.87 27.92
CA GLN A 207 -11.10 -16.07 28.52
C GLN A 207 -10.92 -17.52 28.99
N GLY A 208 -9.67 -17.99 29.08
CA GLY A 208 -9.33 -19.30 29.62
C GLY A 208 -9.96 -20.49 28.86
N CYS A 209 -10.37 -20.28 27.61
CA CYS A 209 -11.00 -21.31 26.80
C CYS A 209 -9.95 -22.24 26.17
N ARG A 210 -10.41 -23.36 25.62
CA ARG A 210 -9.59 -24.21 24.74
C ARG A 210 -10.41 -24.59 23.51
N VAL A 211 -9.88 -24.30 22.33
CA VAL A 211 -10.59 -24.46 21.05
C VAL A 211 -9.72 -25.25 20.09
N GLY A 212 -10.32 -26.25 19.44
CA GLY A 212 -9.63 -27.19 18.55
C GLY A 212 -9.09 -28.44 19.28
N PRO A 213 -8.24 -29.24 18.61
CA PRO A 213 -7.84 -29.10 17.19
C PRO A 213 -8.98 -29.45 16.22
N PHE A 214 -8.80 -29.17 14.92
CA PHE A 214 -9.76 -29.48 13.84
C PHE A 214 -11.16 -28.85 14.01
N ALA A 215 -11.23 -27.64 14.58
CA ALA A 215 -12.46 -26.90 14.76
C ALA A 215 -12.67 -25.85 13.64
N TYR A 216 -13.93 -25.61 13.27
CA TYR A 216 -14.38 -24.53 12.39
C TYR A 216 -15.45 -23.71 13.11
#